data_AF-A0A959YQV2-F1
#
_entry.id   AF-A0A959YQV2-F1
#
_cell.length_a   1.000
_cell.length_b   1.000
_cell.length_c   1.000
_cell.angle_alpha   90.00
_cell.angle_beta   90.00
_cell.angle_gamma   90.00
#
_symmetry.space_group_name_H-M   'P 1'
#
loop_
_entity.id
_entity.type
_entity.pdbx_description
1 polymer ?
#
loop_
_entity_poly.entity_id
_entity_poly.type
_entity_poly.pdbx_seq_one_letter_code
_entity_poly.pdbx_strand_id
1 'polypeptide(L)'
;MGKKTRVGFVAIAIFFVVIAGVKGQISPGDLAEPHAHLEGISNCTKCHLLGKNVSGEKCLECHKLLKSRVDAGKGYHTSSEVKGKECIECHSDHHGRKFELIRFDTEQFDHDLTGYTLEGKHAGTQCKDCHKKENIQLADARDKKYTYLGLDQVCLSCHEDYHQESLGKDCISCHGFEKFKPAEKFDHADSKFKLVGKHQDVACDKCHKTVISNGKEMQQFTGLQFASCVNCHEDVHNNRFGQNCAECHTEESFKKIRGIETFDHSATGFLLEGKHVNVQCKKCHTGSYTEPVKHDLCADCH
;
A
#
# COMPACT_ATOMS: atom_id res chain seq x y z
N MET A 1 -69.36 -6.72 -101.99
CA MET A 1 -68.10 -7.20 -101.36
C MET A 1 -67.21 -5.96 -101.14
N GLY A 2 -66.50 -5.72 -100.04
CA GLY A 2 -66.10 -6.57 -98.94
C GLY A 2 -65.88 -5.78 -97.64
N LYS A 3 -65.37 -6.50 -96.66
CA LYS A 3 -65.63 -6.40 -95.22
C LYS A 3 -65.07 -5.14 -94.52
N LYS A 4 -65.88 -4.61 -93.59
CA LYS A 4 -65.42 -3.78 -92.46
C LYS A 4 -64.60 -4.64 -91.50
N THR A 5 -63.33 -4.30 -91.27
CA THR A 5 -62.50 -4.88 -90.21
C THR A 5 -62.39 -3.87 -89.07
N ARG A 6 -63.13 -4.14 -87.98
CA ARG A 6 -62.91 -3.49 -86.68
C ARG A 6 -61.63 -4.07 -86.08
N VAL A 7 -60.59 -3.26 -85.92
CA VAL A 7 -59.43 -3.59 -85.09
C VAL A 7 -59.71 -3.00 -83.70
N GLY A 8 -60.06 -3.86 -82.76
CA GLY A 8 -60.15 -3.51 -81.34
C GLY A 8 -58.74 -3.47 -80.75
N PHE A 9 -58.27 -2.29 -80.34
CA PHE A 9 -57.07 -2.18 -79.53
C PHE A 9 -57.44 -2.46 -78.07
N VAL A 10 -57.00 -3.60 -77.57
CA VAL A 10 -57.02 -3.94 -76.14
C VAL A 10 -55.98 -3.08 -75.46
N ALA A 11 -56.41 -2.12 -74.64
CA ALA A 11 -55.53 -1.36 -73.77
C ALA A 11 -55.08 -2.26 -72.61
N ILE A 12 -53.89 -2.85 -72.73
CA ILE A 12 -53.21 -3.55 -71.64
C ILE A 12 -52.70 -2.47 -70.68
N ALA A 13 -53.42 -2.25 -69.58
CA ALA A 13 -52.94 -1.43 -68.48
C ALA A 13 -51.78 -2.16 -67.79
N ILE A 14 -50.54 -1.81 -68.16
CA ILE A 14 -49.33 -2.27 -67.48
C ILE A 14 -49.29 -1.56 -66.12
N PHE A 15 -49.70 -2.27 -65.08
CA PHE A 15 -49.57 -1.84 -63.69
C PHE A 15 -48.08 -1.91 -63.33
N PHE A 16 -47.35 -0.80 -63.52
CA PHE A 16 -46.01 -0.65 -62.97
C PHE A 16 -46.11 -0.65 -61.45
N VAL A 17 -45.95 -1.81 -60.83
CA VAL A 17 -45.66 -1.91 -59.40
C VAL A 17 -44.28 -1.30 -59.21
N VAL A 18 -44.26 -0.03 -58.78
CA VAL A 18 -43.06 0.58 -58.21
C VAL A 18 -42.80 -0.15 -56.90
N ILE A 19 -41.98 -1.19 -56.95
CA ILE A 19 -41.39 -1.77 -55.75
C ILE A 19 -40.40 -0.71 -55.25
N ALA A 20 -40.92 0.23 -54.46
CA ALA A 20 -40.07 1.04 -53.60
C ALA A 20 -39.35 0.06 -52.70
N GLY A 21 -38.07 -0.21 -53.01
CA GLY A 21 -37.21 -1.00 -52.15
C GLY A 21 -37.16 -0.31 -50.80
N VAL A 22 -37.99 -0.74 -49.86
CA VAL A 22 -37.85 -0.40 -48.46
C VAL A 22 -36.55 -1.07 -48.05
N LYS A 23 -35.43 -0.34 -48.17
CA LYS A 23 -34.23 -0.66 -47.42
C LYS A 23 -34.62 -0.48 -45.96
N GLY A 24 -35.19 -1.53 -45.37
CA GLY A 24 -35.23 -1.64 -43.94
C GLY A 24 -33.79 -1.52 -43.48
N GLN A 25 -33.42 -0.36 -42.95
CA GLN A 25 -32.13 -0.15 -42.33
C GLN A 25 -32.17 -0.91 -41.01
N ILE A 26 -32.05 -2.23 -41.09
CA ILE A 26 -32.16 -3.16 -39.96
C ILE A 26 -30.94 -3.01 -39.03
N SER A 27 -29.82 -2.52 -39.57
CA SER A 27 -28.62 -2.23 -38.78
C SER A 27 -28.28 -0.73 -38.85
N PRO A 28 -28.14 -0.03 -37.72
CA PRO A 28 -27.72 1.38 -37.67
C PRO A 28 -26.29 1.62 -38.17
N GLY A 29 -25.50 0.56 -38.32
CA GLY A 29 -24.08 0.59 -38.69
C GLY A 29 -23.37 -0.67 -38.19
N ASP A 30 -22.12 -0.87 -38.61
CA ASP A 30 -21.29 -1.99 -38.15
C ASP A 30 -21.01 -1.87 -36.65
N LEU A 31 -21.03 -2.99 -35.94
CA LEU A 31 -20.63 -3.04 -34.53
C LEU A 31 -19.13 -2.72 -34.38
N ALA A 32 -18.75 -2.17 -33.23
CA ALA A 32 -17.35 -1.98 -32.89
C ALA A 32 -16.61 -3.31 -32.80
N GLU A 33 -15.29 -3.30 -33.02
CA GLU A 33 -14.46 -4.53 -33.13
C GLU A 33 -14.70 -5.57 -32.02
N PRO A 34 -14.79 -5.21 -30.72
CA PRO A 34 -15.05 -6.19 -29.66
C PRO A 34 -16.38 -6.94 -29.80
N HIS A 35 -17.37 -6.34 -30.44
CA HIS A 35 -18.71 -6.91 -30.65
C HIS A 35 -18.95 -7.36 -32.10
N ALA A 36 -17.95 -7.32 -32.98
CA ALA A 36 -18.09 -7.74 -34.38
C ALA A 36 -18.64 -9.17 -34.53
N HIS A 37 -18.28 -10.05 -33.59
CA HIS A 37 -18.75 -11.44 -33.55
C HIS A 37 -20.25 -11.60 -33.21
N LEU A 38 -20.92 -10.53 -32.77
CA LEU A 38 -22.35 -10.49 -32.44
C LEU A 38 -23.19 -9.94 -33.60
N GLU A 39 -22.61 -9.71 -34.76
CA GLU A 39 -23.38 -9.29 -35.93
C GLU A 39 -24.27 -10.39 -36.49
N GLY A 40 -25.25 -9.98 -37.30
CA GLY A 40 -26.22 -10.87 -37.92
C GLY A 40 -27.62 -10.71 -37.33
N ILE A 41 -28.63 -10.93 -38.19
CA ILE A 41 -30.03 -10.62 -37.89
C ILE A 41 -30.61 -11.40 -36.70
N SER A 42 -30.02 -12.55 -36.37
CA SER A 42 -30.41 -13.40 -35.24
C SER A 42 -29.86 -12.93 -33.89
N ASN A 43 -28.91 -11.99 -33.88
CA ASN A 43 -28.20 -11.58 -32.67
C ASN A 43 -28.70 -10.25 -32.09
N CYS A 44 -29.61 -9.54 -32.75
CA CYS A 44 -30.14 -8.25 -32.29
C CYS A 44 -30.73 -8.33 -30.87
N THR A 45 -31.42 -9.43 -30.55
CA THR A 45 -32.06 -9.67 -29.25
C THR A 45 -31.08 -10.01 -28.13
N LYS A 46 -29.78 -10.20 -28.43
CA LYS A 46 -28.74 -10.35 -27.41
C LYS A 46 -28.50 -9.06 -26.64
N CYS A 47 -28.67 -7.90 -27.28
CA CYS A 47 -28.51 -6.59 -26.64
C CYS A 47 -29.85 -5.86 -26.46
N HIS A 48 -30.78 -6.01 -27.41
CA HIS A 48 -32.07 -5.30 -27.40
C HIS A 48 -33.19 -6.11 -26.75
N LEU A 49 -34.08 -5.40 -26.05
CA LEU A 49 -35.39 -5.90 -25.68
C LEU A 49 -36.38 -5.59 -26.81
N LEU A 50 -37.28 -6.52 -27.13
CA LEU A 50 -38.26 -6.31 -28.21
C LEU A 50 -39.12 -5.07 -27.93
N GLY A 51 -39.12 -4.12 -28.87
CA GLY A 51 -39.86 -2.86 -28.76
C GLY A 51 -39.27 -1.83 -27.79
N LYS A 52 -38.06 -2.06 -27.26
CA LYS A 52 -37.33 -1.14 -26.37
C LYS A 52 -35.87 -0.97 -26.83
N ASN A 53 -35.19 -0.03 -26.20
CA ASN A 53 -33.74 0.14 -26.36
C ASN A 53 -32.97 -1.05 -25.76
N VAL A 54 -31.64 -0.98 -25.85
CA VAL A 54 -30.75 -1.94 -25.19
C VAL A 54 -30.96 -1.95 -23.67
N SER A 55 -30.62 -3.08 -23.04
CA SER A 55 -30.73 -3.27 -21.59
C SER A 55 -29.37 -3.48 -20.96
N GLY A 56 -29.08 -2.76 -19.86
CA GLY A 56 -27.89 -3.01 -19.05
C GLY A 56 -27.80 -4.44 -18.50
N GLU A 57 -28.93 -5.08 -18.20
CA GLU A 57 -28.95 -6.48 -17.73
C GLU A 57 -28.37 -7.43 -18.78
N LYS A 58 -28.76 -7.23 -20.05
CA LYS A 58 -28.25 -8.02 -21.19
C LYS A 58 -26.75 -7.81 -21.41
N CYS A 59 -26.24 -6.59 -21.20
CA CYS A 59 -24.79 -6.35 -21.21
C CYS A 59 -24.10 -7.21 -20.13
N LEU A 60 -24.66 -7.23 -18.92
CA LEU A 60 -24.09 -7.94 -17.78
C LEU A 60 -24.17 -9.47 -17.88
N GLU A 61 -25.07 -10.04 -18.71
CA GLU A 61 -25.12 -11.48 -19.00
C GLU A 61 -23.81 -11.99 -19.65
N CYS A 62 -23.23 -11.20 -20.55
CA CYS A 62 -21.93 -11.50 -21.17
C CYS A 62 -20.77 -10.92 -20.36
N HIS A 63 -20.91 -9.72 -19.80
CA HIS A 63 -19.89 -9.04 -18.99
C HIS A 63 -19.92 -9.49 -17.52
N LYS A 64 -19.84 -10.81 -17.29
CA LYS A 64 -19.98 -11.45 -15.96
C LYS A 64 -19.03 -10.89 -14.90
N LEU A 65 -17.80 -10.57 -15.29
CA LEU A 65 -16.84 -9.98 -14.36
C LEU A 65 -17.25 -8.57 -13.91
N LEU A 66 -17.80 -7.76 -14.82
CA LEU A 66 -18.32 -6.45 -14.45
C LEU A 66 -19.56 -6.62 -13.58
N LYS A 67 -20.45 -7.56 -13.94
CA LYS A 67 -21.66 -7.88 -13.19
C LYS A 67 -21.34 -8.18 -11.73
N SER A 68 -20.38 -9.06 -11.46
CA SER A 68 -20.03 -9.43 -10.08
C SER A 68 -19.54 -8.25 -9.25
N ARG A 69 -18.92 -7.24 -9.86
CA ARG A 69 -18.48 -6.02 -9.16
C ARG A 69 -19.63 -5.05 -8.94
N VAL A 70 -20.47 -4.84 -9.95
CA VAL A 70 -21.65 -3.98 -9.86
C VAL A 70 -22.64 -4.52 -8.82
N ASP A 71 -22.94 -5.82 -8.85
CA ASP A 71 -23.79 -6.49 -7.86
C ASP A 71 -23.22 -6.34 -6.44
N ALA A 72 -21.89 -6.32 -6.30
CA ALA A 72 -21.20 -6.15 -5.02
C ALA A 72 -21.04 -4.67 -4.59
N GLY A 73 -21.50 -3.70 -5.38
CA GLY A 73 -21.33 -2.28 -5.07
C GLY A 73 -19.87 -1.81 -5.12
N LYS A 74 -19.03 -2.41 -5.98
CA LYS A 74 -17.58 -2.16 -6.03
C LYS A 74 -17.13 -1.53 -7.34
N GLY A 75 -16.27 -0.51 -7.23
CA GLY A 75 -15.59 0.12 -8.36
C GLY A 75 -16.41 1.22 -9.04
N TYR A 76 -15.80 1.82 -10.08
CA TYR A 76 -16.29 3.03 -10.74
C TYR A 76 -17.76 2.95 -11.23
N HIS A 77 -18.19 1.79 -11.73
CA HIS A 77 -19.55 1.61 -12.26
C HIS A 77 -20.65 1.67 -11.18
N THR A 78 -20.26 1.74 -9.91
CA THR A 78 -21.17 1.90 -8.76
C THR A 78 -21.08 3.30 -8.13
N SER A 79 -20.21 4.14 -8.66
CA SER A 79 -19.99 5.52 -8.23
C SER A 79 -21.21 6.40 -8.52
N SER A 80 -21.21 7.59 -7.91
CA SER A 80 -22.21 8.62 -8.18
C SER A 80 -22.26 9.08 -9.63
N GLU A 81 -21.19 8.92 -10.41
CA GLU A 81 -21.16 9.34 -11.81
C GLU A 81 -21.90 8.37 -12.75
N VAL A 82 -21.98 7.10 -12.39
CA VAL A 82 -22.53 6.03 -13.23
C VAL A 82 -23.87 5.53 -12.69
N LYS A 83 -24.10 5.61 -11.38
CA LYS A 83 -25.31 5.11 -10.73
C LYS A 83 -26.57 5.74 -11.34
N GLY A 84 -27.46 4.88 -11.81
CA GLY A 84 -28.74 5.28 -12.41
C GLY A 84 -28.69 5.58 -13.90
N LYS A 85 -27.52 5.45 -14.54
CA LYS A 85 -27.37 5.55 -16.00
C LYS A 85 -27.41 4.18 -16.66
N GLU A 86 -27.90 4.13 -17.89
CA GLU A 86 -27.82 2.95 -18.74
C GLU A 86 -26.43 2.84 -19.39
N CYS A 87 -25.96 1.61 -19.62
CA CYS A 87 -24.63 1.36 -20.16
C CYS A 87 -24.37 2.07 -21.50
N ILE A 88 -25.41 2.13 -22.35
CA ILE A 88 -25.36 2.71 -23.70
C ILE A 88 -25.11 4.21 -23.72
N GLU A 89 -25.44 4.92 -22.64
CA GLU A 89 -25.23 6.37 -22.53
C GLU A 89 -23.74 6.73 -22.64
N CYS A 90 -22.86 5.83 -22.18
CA CYS A 90 -21.40 5.98 -22.29
C CYS A 90 -20.79 4.99 -23.30
N HIS A 91 -21.29 3.76 -23.34
CA HIS A 91 -20.79 2.67 -24.18
C HIS A 91 -21.71 2.42 -25.37
N SER A 92 -21.82 3.42 -26.24
CA SER A 92 -22.55 3.30 -27.51
C SER A 92 -21.85 2.35 -28.49
N ASP A 93 -22.65 1.72 -29.37
CA ASP A 93 -22.18 0.82 -30.43
C ASP A 93 -22.84 1.21 -31.77
N HIS A 94 -22.54 0.49 -32.86
CA HIS A 94 -22.96 0.79 -34.24
C HIS A 94 -22.27 1.99 -34.89
N HIS A 95 -21.16 2.46 -34.33
CA HIS A 95 -20.39 3.59 -34.87
C HIS A 95 -19.21 3.14 -35.75
N GLY A 96 -19.20 1.87 -36.17
CA GLY A 96 -18.17 1.27 -37.01
C GLY A 96 -17.07 0.54 -36.23
N ARG A 97 -16.34 -0.33 -36.93
CA ARG A 97 -15.32 -1.22 -36.35
C ARG A 97 -14.28 -0.55 -35.47
N LYS A 98 -13.83 0.64 -35.87
CA LYS A 98 -12.78 1.40 -35.18
C LYS A 98 -13.31 2.27 -34.04
N PHE A 99 -14.60 2.21 -33.75
CA PHE A 99 -15.17 2.99 -32.66
C PHE A 99 -14.67 2.47 -31.30
N GLU A 100 -14.18 3.38 -30.48
CA GLU A 100 -13.76 3.10 -29.11
C GLU A 100 -14.98 3.17 -28.19
N LEU A 101 -15.51 2.01 -27.77
CA LEU A 101 -16.67 1.98 -26.86
C LEU A 101 -16.33 2.50 -25.47
N ILE A 102 -15.08 2.35 -25.04
CA ILE A 102 -14.60 2.79 -23.74
C ILE A 102 -13.77 4.04 -23.97
N ARG A 103 -14.34 5.19 -23.63
CA ARG A 103 -13.65 6.48 -23.63
C ARG A 103 -13.57 6.95 -22.20
N PHE A 104 -12.35 7.23 -21.78
CA PHE A 104 -12.02 7.48 -20.40
C PHE A 104 -10.84 8.44 -20.35
N ASP A 105 -11.00 9.53 -19.63
CA ASP A 105 -9.93 10.49 -19.41
C ASP A 105 -9.03 10.00 -18.27
N THR A 106 -7.88 9.42 -18.62
CA THR A 106 -6.91 8.91 -17.64
C THR A 106 -6.17 10.03 -16.90
N GLU A 107 -6.22 11.27 -17.38
CA GLU A 107 -5.50 12.41 -16.80
C GLU A 107 -6.34 13.10 -15.72
N GLN A 108 -7.65 13.16 -15.90
CA GLN A 108 -8.59 13.80 -14.97
C GLN A 108 -9.40 12.80 -14.14
N PHE A 109 -9.08 11.51 -14.21
CA PHE A 109 -9.84 10.50 -13.49
C PHE A 109 -9.66 10.61 -11.97
N ASP A 110 -10.78 10.74 -11.26
CA ASP A 110 -10.81 10.66 -9.80
C ASP A 110 -10.88 9.20 -9.33
N HIS A 111 -9.80 8.74 -8.71
CA HIS A 111 -9.70 7.37 -8.22
C HIS A 111 -10.59 7.10 -6.99
N ASP A 112 -11.03 8.14 -6.27
CA ASP A 112 -11.95 8.00 -5.12
C ASP A 112 -13.30 7.43 -5.55
N LEU A 113 -13.71 7.66 -6.79
CA LEU A 113 -14.92 7.08 -7.40
C LEU A 113 -14.87 5.56 -7.49
N THR A 114 -13.69 4.94 -7.36
CA THR A 114 -13.54 3.48 -7.34
C THR A 114 -13.70 2.87 -5.94
N GLY A 115 -13.73 3.70 -4.89
CA GLY A 115 -13.64 3.27 -3.50
C GLY A 115 -12.22 2.92 -3.05
N TYR A 116 -11.19 3.38 -3.78
CA TYR A 116 -9.79 3.24 -3.41
C TYR A 116 -9.09 4.58 -3.55
N THR A 117 -8.79 5.23 -2.43
CA THR A 117 -8.10 6.52 -2.44
C THR A 117 -6.62 6.31 -2.64
N LEU A 118 -6.04 7.03 -3.59
CA LEU A 118 -4.59 7.02 -3.80
C LEU A 118 -3.95 8.07 -2.90
N GLU A 119 -3.15 7.62 -1.93
CA GLU A 119 -2.47 8.49 -0.97
C GLU A 119 -0.97 8.60 -1.25
N GLY A 120 -0.39 9.74 -0.86
CA GLY A 120 1.04 10.03 -0.98
C GLY A 120 1.59 9.81 -2.37
N LYS A 121 2.66 9.01 -2.51
CA LYS A 121 3.30 8.75 -3.82
C LYS A 121 2.42 7.99 -4.79
N HIS A 122 1.40 7.28 -4.32
CA HIS A 122 0.47 6.58 -5.19
C HIS A 122 -0.41 7.57 -5.98
N ALA A 123 -0.74 8.73 -5.41
CA ALA A 123 -1.58 9.74 -6.07
C ALA A 123 -0.98 10.29 -7.37
N GLY A 124 0.36 10.34 -7.46
CA GLY A 124 1.08 10.81 -8.65
C GLY A 124 1.53 9.69 -9.59
N THR A 125 1.15 8.44 -9.35
CA THR A 125 1.60 7.28 -10.13
C THR A 125 0.74 7.12 -11.39
N GLN A 126 1.36 6.76 -12.53
CA GLN A 126 0.60 6.56 -13.77
C GLN A 126 -0.24 5.28 -13.67
N CYS A 127 -1.44 5.30 -14.25
CA CYS A 127 -2.36 4.15 -14.25
C CYS A 127 -1.67 2.83 -14.68
N LYS A 128 -0.82 2.88 -15.70
CA LYS A 128 -0.14 1.70 -16.27
C LYS A 128 0.89 1.07 -15.32
N ASP A 129 1.44 1.84 -14.39
CA ASP A 129 2.47 1.37 -13.45
C ASP A 129 1.83 0.53 -12.33
N CYS A 130 0.56 0.82 -12.00
CA CYS A 130 -0.27 0.04 -11.10
C CYS A 130 -0.99 -1.11 -11.82
N HIS A 131 -1.68 -0.83 -12.91
CA HIS A 131 -2.52 -1.77 -13.66
C HIS A 131 -1.73 -2.62 -14.68
N LYS A 132 -0.65 -3.23 -14.21
CA LYS A 132 0.16 -4.18 -14.98
C LYS A 132 -0.19 -5.62 -14.66
N LYS A 133 0.09 -6.52 -15.59
CA LYS A 133 -0.30 -7.94 -15.53
C LYS A 133 0.16 -8.62 -14.23
N GLU A 134 1.33 -8.25 -13.73
CA GLU A 134 1.98 -8.84 -12.55
C GLU A 134 1.23 -8.50 -11.25
N ASN A 135 0.57 -7.34 -11.19
CA ASN A 135 -0.16 -6.90 -10.01
C ASN A 135 -1.63 -7.34 -10.00
N ILE A 136 -2.15 -7.78 -11.15
CA ILE A 136 -3.55 -8.22 -11.29
C ILE A 136 -3.67 -9.65 -10.75
N GLN A 137 -4.35 -9.83 -9.62
CA GLN A 137 -4.56 -11.12 -8.98
C GLN A 137 -5.72 -11.91 -9.56
N LEU A 138 -6.68 -11.22 -10.18
CA LEU A 138 -7.84 -11.86 -10.79
C LEU A 138 -7.50 -12.48 -12.16
N ALA A 139 -7.48 -13.80 -12.23
CA ALA A 139 -7.13 -14.56 -13.44
C ALA A 139 -7.92 -14.12 -14.69
N ASP A 140 -9.24 -14.04 -14.59
CA ASP A 140 -10.13 -13.67 -15.72
C ASP A 140 -9.93 -12.22 -16.22
N ALA A 141 -9.30 -11.37 -15.44
CA ALA A 141 -8.93 -10.01 -15.84
C ALA A 141 -7.50 -9.95 -16.37
N ARG A 142 -6.57 -10.69 -15.77
CA ARG A 142 -5.13 -10.61 -15.99
C ARG A 142 -4.72 -10.76 -17.47
N ASP A 143 -5.39 -11.64 -18.21
CA ASP A 143 -5.05 -11.91 -19.62
C ASP A 143 -5.80 -11.02 -20.62
N LYS A 144 -6.64 -10.09 -20.14
CA LYS A 144 -7.30 -9.12 -21.02
C LYS A 144 -6.30 -8.08 -21.49
N LYS A 145 -6.34 -7.77 -22.79
CA LYS A 145 -5.47 -6.78 -23.43
C LYS A 145 -5.52 -5.40 -22.74
N TYR A 146 -6.69 -5.03 -22.22
CA TYR A 146 -6.89 -3.82 -21.43
C TYR A 146 -7.80 -4.16 -20.25
N THR A 147 -7.33 -3.93 -19.02
CA THR A 147 -8.14 -4.08 -17.81
C THR A 147 -7.65 -3.16 -16.71
N TYR A 148 -8.59 -2.55 -16.00
CA TYR A 148 -8.36 -1.85 -14.73
C TYR A 148 -8.89 -2.66 -13.53
N LEU A 149 -9.35 -3.88 -13.78
CA LEU A 149 -9.93 -4.77 -12.78
C LEU A 149 -8.89 -5.76 -12.26
N GLY A 150 -9.08 -6.18 -11.00
CA GLY A 150 -8.38 -7.33 -10.43
C GLY A 150 -7.07 -7.01 -9.72
N LEU A 151 -6.73 -5.73 -9.56
CA LEU A 151 -5.66 -5.30 -8.67
C LEU A 151 -6.05 -5.59 -7.22
N ASP A 152 -5.11 -6.11 -6.43
CA ASP A 152 -5.28 -6.27 -4.98
C ASP A 152 -4.74 -5.04 -4.24
N GLN A 153 -5.46 -4.61 -3.20
CA GLN A 153 -5.17 -3.41 -2.41
C GLN A 153 -4.21 -3.66 -1.26
N VAL A 154 -3.81 -4.92 -1.03
CA VAL A 154 -2.79 -5.24 -0.03
C VAL A 154 -1.41 -4.76 -0.48
N CYS A 155 -0.63 -4.15 0.43
CA CYS A 155 0.70 -3.61 0.11
C CYS A 155 1.61 -4.64 -0.58
N LEU A 156 1.54 -5.89 -0.11
CA LEU A 156 2.35 -7.01 -0.61
C LEU A 156 2.00 -7.47 -2.03
N SER A 157 0.92 -6.96 -2.62
CA SER A 157 0.59 -7.23 -4.03
C SER A 157 1.57 -6.55 -4.99
N CYS A 158 2.19 -5.47 -4.54
CA CYS A 158 3.11 -4.64 -5.33
C CYS A 158 4.48 -4.48 -4.66
N HIS A 159 4.53 -4.49 -3.33
CA HIS A 159 5.75 -4.28 -2.56
C HIS A 159 6.29 -5.58 -1.98
N GLU A 160 7.59 -5.78 -2.11
CA GLU A 160 8.24 -6.85 -1.39
C GLU A 160 8.39 -6.49 0.09
N ASP A 161 8.21 -7.48 0.97
CA ASP A 161 8.47 -7.31 2.40
C ASP A 161 9.96 -7.22 2.69
N TYR A 162 10.47 -6.00 2.92
CA TYR A 162 11.84 -5.77 3.37
C TYR A 162 12.17 -6.49 4.69
N HIS A 163 11.15 -6.76 5.51
CA HIS A 163 11.32 -7.40 6.82
C HIS A 163 11.36 -8.93 6.74
N GLN A 164 11.17 -9.52 5.55
CA GLN A 164 11.28 -10.97 5.32
C GLN A 164 10.43 -11.77 6.34
N GLU A 165 9.20 -11.34 6.56
CA GLU A 165 8.21 -11.94 7.47
C GLU A 165 8.60 -11.92 8.97
N SER A 166 9.65 -11.18 9.33
CA SER A 166 10.06 -11.00 10.74
C SER A 166 9.13 -10.06 11.53
N LEU A 167 8.25 -9.34 10.83
CA LEU A 167 7.24 -8.43 11.37
C LEU A 167 5.85 -8.77 10.82
N GLY A 168 4.81 -8.16 11.40
CA GLY A 168 3.43 -8.33 10.94
C GLY A 168 3.19 -7.72 9.55
N LYS A 169 2.09 -8.14 8.91
CA LYS A 169 1.68 -7.66 7.57
C LYS A 169 0.98 -6.30 7.58
N ASP A 170 0.75 -5.72 8.76
CA ASP A 170 0.16 -4.38 8.89
C ASP A 170 1.23 -3.31 8.69
N CYS A 171 1.55 -3.03 7.42
CA CYS A 171 2.56 -2.05 7.04
C CYS A 171 2.22 -0.64 7.54
N ILE A 172 0.93 -0.31 7.64
CA ILE A 172 0.42 1.05 7.91
C ILE A 172 0.57 1.42 9.38
N SER A 173 0.76 0.43 10.27
CA SER A 173 1.13 0.66 11.68
C SER A 173 2.42 1.44 11.85
N CYS A 174 3.37 1.30 10.90
CA CYS A 174 4.70 1.93 10.98
C CYS A 174 4.98 2.85 9.78
N HIS A 175 4.49 2.50 8.59
CA HIS A 175 4.79 3.21 7.34
C HIS A 175 3.63 4.12 6.90
N GLY A 176 4.00 5.19 6.21
CA GLY A 176 3.07 6.08 5.51
C GLY A 176 3.05 5.81 4.01
N PHE A 177 2.24 6.58 3.29
CA PHE A 177 2.10 6.47 1.83
C PHE A 177 3.12 7.30 1.03
N GLU A 178 3.94 8.11 1.71
CA GLU A 178 4.99 8.93 1.06
C GLU A 178 6.28 8.15 0.75
N LYS A 179 6.70 7.29 1.69
CA LYS A 179 7.95 6.52 1.59
C LYS A 179 7.96 5.46 2.70
N PHE A 180 8.70 4.37 2.48
CA PHE A 180 8.92 3.35 3.50
C PHE A 180 9.98 3.75 4.54
N LYS A 181 10.95 4.60 4.19
CA LYS A 181 12.04 5.00 5.10
C LYS A 181 12.12 6.53 5.23
N PRO A 182 12.20 7.07 6.47
CA PRO A 182 11.98 6.40 7.75
C PRO A 182 10.53 5.89 7.93
N ALA A 183 10.33 4.96 8.86
CA ALA A 183 9.01 4.53 9.32
C ALA A 183 8.44 5.58 10.28
N GLU A 184 7.77 6.59 9.74
CA GLU A 184 7.39 7.81 10.48
C GLU A 184 6.35 7.59 11.58
N LYS A 185 5.60 6.48 11.54
CA LYS A 185 4.59 6.17 12.58
C LYS A 185 5.12 5.25 13.67
N PHE A 186 6.32 4.69 13.52
CA PHE A 186 6.91 3.82 14.52
C PHE A 186 7.52 4.64 15.66
N ASP A 187 7.16 4.31 16.90
CA ASP A 187 7.76 4.88 18.11
C ASP A 187 8.29 3.76 19.02
N HIS A 188 9.50 3.96 19.54
CA HIS A 188 10.09 3.06 20.54
C HIS A 188 9.33 3.08 21.88
N ALA A 189 8.52 4.10 22.16
CA ALA A 189 7.64 4.15 23.33
C ALA A 189 6.65 2.97 23.37
N ASP A 190 6.27 2.44 22.21
CA ASP A 190 5.38 1.29 22.04
C ASP A 190 6.13 -0.05 22.02
N SER A 191 7.47 -0.01 22.03
CA SER A 191 8.31 -1.20 22.02
C SER A 191 8.64 -1.71 23.43
N LYS A 192 9.15 -2.94 23.51
CA LYS A 192 9.62 -3.51 24.78
C LYS A 192 10.85 -2.79 25.36
N PHE A 193 11.65 -2.15 24.51
CA PHE A 193 12.82 -1.39 24.91
C PHE A 193 12.58 0.09 24.63
N LYS A 194 12.05 0.79 25.63
CA LYS A 194 11.78 2.22 25.55
C LYS A 194 13.09 2.99 25.59
N LEU A 195 13.35 3.80 24.56
CA LEU A 195 14.53 4.65 24.53
C LEU A 195 14.37 5.79 25.53
N VAL A 196 15.23 5.78 26.55
CA VAL A 196 15.31 6.80 27.60
C VAL A 196 16.73 7.33 27.72
N GLY A 197 16.86 8.59 28.13
CA GLY A 197 18.13 9.29 28.23
C GLY A 197 18.92 9.23 26.92
N LYS A 198 20.22 8.93 27.02
CA LYS A 198 21.14 8.93 25.87
C LYS A 198 20.84 7.86 24.81
N HIS A 199 20.01 6.86 25.11
CA HIS A 199 19.59 5.88 24.11
C HIS A 199 18.73 6.49 23.00
N GLN A 200 18.05 7.62 23.25
CA GLN A 200 17.24 8.32 22.24
C GLN A 200 18.10 8.92 21.12
N ASP A 201 19.36 9.22 21.40
CA ASP A 201 20.31 9.82 20.45
C ASP A 201 21.04 8.74 19.61
N VAL A 202 20.82 7.45 19.88
CA VAL A 202 21.54 6.35 19.24
C VAL A 202 20.93 6.02 17.89
N ALA A 203 21.77 5.98 16.85
CA ALA A 203 21.34 5.59 15.50
C ALA A 203 20.80 4.15 15.48
N CYS A 204 19.72 3.92 14.72
CA CYS A 204 18.99 2.64 14.68
C CYS A 204 19.92 1.44 14.40
N ASP A 205 20.89 1.59 13.49
CA ASP A 205 21.83 0.53 13.08
C ASP A 205 22.79 0.08 14.17
N LYS A 206 22.91 0.84 15.26
CA LYS A 206 23.73 0.44 16.41
C LYS A 206 23.09 -0.73 17.16
N CYS A 207 21.76 -0.79 17.21
CA CYS A 207 21.00 -1.89 17.78
C CYS A 207 20.47 -2.84 16.71
N HIS A 208 19.80 -2.30 15.69
CA HIS A 208 19.15 -3.03 14.59
C HIS A 208 20.12 -3.29 13.43
N LYS A 209 20.97 -4.30 13.61
CA LYS A 209 21.99 -4.68 12.62
C LYS A 209 21.35 -5.21 11.34
N THR A 210 22.03 -4.94 10.22
CA THR A 210 21.71 -5.59 8.95
C THR A 210 22.15 -7.05 9.01
N VAL A 211 21.23 -7.94 8.66
CA VAL A 211 21.42 -9.39 8.59
C VAL A 211 20.94 -9.87 7.21
N ILE A 212 21.42 -11.04 6.79
CA ILE A 212 20.89 -11.72 5.60
C ILE A 212 19.80 -12.68 6.05
N SER A 213 18.57 -12.47 5.57
CA SER A 213 17.43 -13.37 5.78
C SER A 213 16.87 -13.75 4.41
N ASN A 214 16.62 -15.05 4.18
CA ASN A 214 16.14 -15.58 2.89
C ASN A 214 16.95 -15.10 1.66
N GLY A 215 18.26 -14.90 1.83
CA GLY A 215 19.16 -14.42 0.78
C GLY A 215 19.07 -12.92 0.48
N LYS A 216 18.35 -12.13 1.28
CA LYS A 216 18.22 -10.68 1.15
C LYS A 216 18.67 -9.96 2.42
N GLU A 217 19.24 -8.77 2.25
CA GLU A 217 19.64 -7.93 3.37
C GLU A 217 18.43 -7.25 4.01
N MET A 218 18.31 -7.35 5.33
CA MET A 218 17.29 -6.68 6.12
C MET A 218 17.84 -6.21 7.46
N GLN A 219 17.28 -5.15 8.04
CA GLN A 219 17.58 -4.78 9.42
C GLN A 219 16.77 -5.63 10.40
N GLN A 220 17.43 -6.25 11.38
CA GLN A 220 16.77 -7.06 12.39
C GLN A 220 16.12 -6.17 13.46
N PHE A 221 14.79 -6.15 13.51
CA PHE A 221 14.03 -5.38 14.50
C PHE A 221 13.53 -6.21 15.69
N THR A 222 13.52 -7.54 15.58
CA THR A 222 12.99 -8.45 16.60
C THR A 222 14.03 -9.46 17.08
N GLY A 223 13.82 -10.01 18.28
CA GLY A 223 14.70 -11.03 18.87
C GLY A 223 16.01 -10.49 19.45
N LEU A 224 16.16 -9.18 19.58
CA LEU A 224 17.33 -8.58 20.24
C LEU A 224 17.25 -8.84 21.75
N GLN A 225 18.41 -9.11 22.36
CA GLN A 225 18.52 -9.14 23.81
C GLN A 225 18.77 -7.72 24.32
N PHE A 226 17.97 -7.30 25.30
CA PHE A 226 18.04 -5.96 25.89
C PHE A 226 17.69 -5.94 27.39
N ALA A 227 17.56 -7.13 28.01
CA ALA A 227 17.11 -7.25 29.39
C ALA A 227 18.16 -6.79 30.41
N SER A 228 19.43 -6.77 30.01
CA SER A 228 20.55 -6.31 30.84
C SER A 228 21.40 -5.30 30.06
N CYS A 229 21.98 -4.33 30.77
CA CYS A 229 22.89 -3.35 30.20
C CYS A 229 24.07 -4.01 29.47
N VAL A 230 24.51 -5.17 29.97
CA VAL A 230 25.64 -5.91 29.38
C VAL A 230 25.31 -6.59 28.05
N ASN A 231 24.05 -6.61 27.63
CA ASN A 231 23.69 -7.08 26.28
C ASN A 231 24.23 -6.15 25.18
N CYS A 232 24.55 -4.89 25.52
CA CYS A 232 25.08 -3.91 24.58
C CYS A 232 26.34 -3.20 25.09
N HIS A 233 26.48 -3.02 26.41
CA HIS A 233 27.61 -2.34 27.03
C HIS A 233 28.62 -3.33 27.60
N GLU A 234 29.91 -3.01 27.48
CA GLU A 234 30.96 -3.75 28.15
C GLU A 234 31.00 -3.38 29.64
N ASP A 235 31.08 -4.39 30.50
CA ASP A 235 31.27 -4.18 31.94
C ASP A 235 32.74 -3.94 32.27
N VAL A 236 33.09 -2.67 32.45
CA VAL A 236 34.44 -2.24 32.85
C VAL A 236 34.82 -2.64 34.28
N HIS A 237 33.86 -3.11 35.08
CA HIS A 237 34.09 -3.58 36.44
C HIS A 237 34.41 -5.07 36.54
N ASN A 238 34.45 -5.80 35.41
CA ASN A 238 34.78 -7.22 35.38
C ASN A 238 33.93 -8.05 36.36
N ASN A 239 32.62 -7.78 36.39
CA ASN A 239 31.61 -8.46 37.20
C ASN A 239 31.79 -8.33 38.73
N ARG A 240 32.61 -7.38 39.21
CA ARG A 240 32.85 -7.16 40.65
C ARG A 240 31.61 -6.70 41.44
N PHE A 241 30.64 -6.10 40.76
CA PHE A 241 29.39 -5.58 41.35
C PHE A 241 28.14 -6.28 40.82
N GLY A 242 28.31 -7.41 40.11
CA GLY A 242 27.24 -8.02 39.33
C GLY A 242 26.84 -7.16 38.11
N GLN A 243 25.72 -7.50 37.49
CA GLN A 243 25.27 -6.90 36.22
C GLN A 243 24.13 -5.89 36.37
N ASN A 244 23.72 -5.56 37.60
CA ASN A 244 22.67 -4.58 37.84
C ASN A 244 23.21 -3.15 37.79
N CYS A 245 23.65 -2.71 36.60
CA CYS A 245 24.30 -1.42 36.41
C CYS A 245 23.41 -0.23 36.88
N ALA A 246 22.09 -0.39 36.85
CA ALA A 246 21.11 0.64 37.22
C ALA A 246 21.11 0.99 38.71
N GLU A 247 21.76 0.20 39.57
CA GLU A 247 21.96 0.58 40.99
C GLU A 247 22.83 1.82 41.13
N CYS A 248 23.86 1.93 40.28
CA CYS A 248 24.84 3.00 40.32
C CYS A 248 24.75 3.95 39.12
N HIS A 249 24.38 3.47 37.93
CA HIS A 249 24.39 4.24 36.70
C HIS A 249 22.98 4.59 36.22
N THR A 250 22.92 5.56 35.31
CA THR A 250 21.68 6.00 34.67
C THR A 250 21.87 6.02 33.16
N GLU A 251 20.76 5.96 32.44
CA GLU A 251 20.70 6.06 31.00
C GLU A 251 21.11 7.46 30.49
N GLU A 252 21.21 8.45 31.38
CA GLU A 252 21.76 9.78 31.05
C GLU A 252 23.29 9.78 30.95
N SER A 253 23.97 9.01 31.80
CA SER A 253 25.43 8.90 31.79
C SER A 253 25.94 7.80 32.72
N PHE A 254 26.86 6.98 32.21
CA PHE A 254 27.69 6.10 33.06
C PHE A 254 28.69 6.86 33.94
N LYS A 255 29.06 8.09 33.57
CA LYS A 255 30.03 8.89 34.36
C LYS A 255 29.40 9.54 35.59
N LYS A 256 28.08 9.67 35.62
CA LYS A 256 27.33 10.18 36.77
C LYS A 256 26.82 8.99 37.58
N ILE A 257 27.42 8.78 38.73
CA ILE A 257 27.05 7.68 39.64
C ILE A 257 25.96 8.19 40.59
N ARG A 258 24.84 7.46 40.68
CA ARG A 258 23.75 7.71 41.62
C ARG A 258 24.30 7.66 43.05
N GLY A 259 23.92 8.64 43.86
CA GLY A 259 24.27 8.67 45.28
C GLY A 259 25.74 8.99 45.58
N ILE A 260 26.59 9.27 44.59
CA ILE A 260 28.00 9.58 44.85
C ILE A 260 28.18 10.89 45.63
N GLU A 261 27.31 11.88 45.40
CA GLU A 261 27.32 13.14 46.15
C GLU A 261 26.82 12.98 47.59
N THR A 262 26.07 11.90 47.86
CA THR A 262 25.50 11.58 49.18
C THR A 262 26.16 10.35 49.79
N PHE A 263 27.31 9.92 49.28
CA PHE A 263 27.97 8.71 49.75
C PHE A 263 28.55 8.92 51.14
N ASP A 264 28.11 8.09 52.09
CA ASP A 264 28.53 8.19 53.49
C ASP A 264 29.80 7.38 53.75
N HIS A 265 30.91 8.07 53.99
CA HIS A 265 32.19 7.45 54.35
C HIS A 265 32.15 6.74 55.72
N SER A 266 31.16 7.05 56.58
CA SER A 266 30.98 6.33 57.85
C SER A 266 30.61 4.87 57.67
N ALA A 267 30.08 4.50 56.49
CA ALA A 267 29.81 3.11 56.11
C ALA A 267 31.07 2.34 55.67
N THR A 268 32.23 3.02 55.64
CA THR A 268 33.52 2.43 55.24
C THR A 268 34.45 2.32 56.44
N GLY A 269 35.61 1.67 56.25
CA GLY A 269 36.66 1.64 57.27
C GLY A 269 37.40 2.98 57.46
N PHE A 270 37.06 4.02 56.69
CA PHE A 270 37.75 5.30 56.69
C PHE A 270 36.77 6.47 56.87
N LEU A 271 36.53 6.84 58.13
CA LEU A 271 35.66 7.96 58.50
C LEU A 271 36.34 9.31 58.17
N LEU A 272 35.67 10.16 57.40
CA LEU A 272 36.14 11.51 57.12
C LEU A 272 35.82 12.43 58.30
N GLU A 273 36.83 13.04 58.89
CA GLU A 273 36.69 13.97 60.02
C GLU A 273 37.30 15.35 59.74
N GLY A 274 36.78 16.37 60.42
CA GLY A 274 37.29 17.74 60.34
C GLY A 274 37.29 18.29 58.91
N LYS A 275 38.45 18.75 58.43
CA LYS A 275 38.59 19.32 57.08
C LYS A 275 38.43 18.29 55.96
N HIS A 276 38.61 16.99 56.23
CA HIS A 276 38.52 15.94 55.21
C HIS A 276 37.09 15.75 54.70
N VAL A 277 36.07 16.09 55.50
CA VAL A 277 34.64 16.01 55.11
C VAL A 277 34.34 16.82 53.85
N ASN A 278 35.09 17.90 53.60
CA ASN A 278 34.87 18.81 52.47
C ASN A 278 35.84 18.57 51.29
N VAL A 279 36.65 17.51 51.35
CA VAL A 279 37.59 17.16 50.28
C VAL A 279 36.83 16.52 49.13
N GLN A 280 37.04 17.02 47.90
CA GLN A 280 36.44 16.42 46.71
C GLN A 280 36.93 14.98 46.54
N CYS A 281 36.02 14.04 46.25
CA CYS A 281 36.31 12.61 46.15
C CYS A 281 37.52 12.30 45.26
N LYS A 282 37.65 13.00 44.13
CA LYS A 282 38.75 12.85 43.16
C LYS A 282 40.16 13.18 43.69
N LYS A 283 40.27 13.87 44.83
CA LYS A 283 41.57 14.15 45.45
C LYS A 283 42.16 12.91 46.11
N CYS A 284 41.31 12.00 46.56
CA CYS A 284 41.71 10.72 47.16
C CYS A 284 41.53 9.57 46.16
N HIS A 285 40.46 9.60 45.36
CA HIS A 285 40.18 8.60 44.32
C HIS A 285 40.64 9.11 42.94
N THR A 286 41.91 8.88 42.63
CA THR A 286 42.51 9.25 41.34
C THR A 286 42.26 8.22 40.24
N GLY A 287 41.93 6.97 40.61
CA GLY A 287 41.52 5.88 39.74
C GLY A 287 40.01 5.61 39.80
N SER A 288 39.63 4.33 39.78
CA SER A 288 38.23 3.96 40.04
C SER A 288 37.88 4.24 41.50
N TYR A 289 36.64 4.67 41.79
CA TYR A 289 36.14 4.80 43.17
C TYR A 289 36.13 3.47 43.95
N THR A 290 36.33 2.35 43.24
CA THR A 290 36.38 0.99 43.77
C THR A 290 37.79 0.49 44.02
N GLU A 291 38.80 1.29 43.69
CA GLU A 291 40.20 0.98 43.91
C GLU A 291 40.58 1.38 45.35
N PRO A 292 41.21 0.48 46.13
CA PRO A 292 41.63 0.80 47.48
C PRO A 292 42.58 2.01 47.46
N VAL A 293 42.23 3.05 48.22
CA VAL A 293 43.10 4.20 48.45
C VAL A 293 44.00 3.87 49.63
N LYS A 294 45.31 4.03 49.48
CA LYS A 294 46.23 3.90 50.60
C LYS A 294 45.98 5.05 51.57
N HIS A 295 45.64 4.73 52.83
CA HIS A 295 45.16 5.73 53.79
C HIS A 295 45.64 5.47 55.24
N ASP A 296 46.65 4.63 55.44
CA ASP A 296 47.09 4.21 56.78
C ASP A 296 47.95 5.29 57.46
N LEU A 297 48.66 6.12 56.68
CA LEU A 297 49.52 7.20 57.17
C LEU A 297 49.08 8.55 56.60
N CYS A 298 49.25 9.63 57.36
CA CYS A 298 48.95 10.99 56.86
C CYS A 298 49.74 11.33 55.58
N ALA A 299 50.98 10.82 55.48
CA ALA A 299 51.86 11.00 54.34
C ALA A 299 51.41 10.21 53.07
N ASP A 300 50.45 9.31 53.20
CA ASP A 300 49.87 8.64 52.03
C ASP A 300 48.98 9.60 51.22
N CYS A 301 48.54 10.72 51.82
CA CYS A 301 47.65 11.71 51.21
C CYS A 301 48.21 13.15 51.18
N HIS A 302 49.32 13.43 51.89
CA HIS A 302 49.93 14.76 52.06
C HIS A 302 51.44 14.73 51.83
#